data_AF-A0A7J4LHI3-F1
#
_entry.id   AF-A0A7J4LHI3-F1
#
_cell.length_a   1.000
_cell.length_b   1.000
_cell.length_c   1.000
_cell.angle_alpha   90.00
_cell.angle_beta   90.00
_cell.angle_gamma   90.00
#
_symmetry.space_group_name_H-M   'P 1'
#
loop_
_entity.id
_entity.type
_entity.pdbx_description
1 polymer ?
#
loop_
_entity_poly.entity_id
_entity_poly.type
_entity_poly.pdbx_seq_one_letter_code
_entity_poly.pdbx_strand_id
1 'polypeptide(L)'
;MLQLNEIKKIAYSARKKFETDKIPINKLKKLYLAYNKMPNIKKFLLQAKKLFPKLNCGLATVYLKYMLGSGKIVNGKYKNNNHTFLLLANKQNKLIIDITADQYEGPKVYVGRIKKPWSLL
;
A
#
# COMPACT_ATOMS: atom_id res chain seq x y z
N MET A 1 7.34 2.77 19.16
CA MET A 1 7.08 1.91 17.97
C MET A 1 5.62 1.48 18.05
N LEU A 2 4.83 1.60 16.97
CA LEU A 2 3.40 1.29 17.01
C LEU A 2 3.16 -0.18 17.37
N GLN A 3 2.13 -0.43 18.17
CA GLN A 3 1.67 -1.79 18.46
C GLN A 3 0.98 -2.41 17.23
N LEU A 4 0.98 -3.74 17.14
CA LEU A 4 0.38 -4.45 16.00
C LEU A 4 -1.10 -4.08 15.77
N ASN A 5 -1.86 -3.86 16.85
CA ASN A 5 -3.26 -3.47 16.77
C ASN A 5 -3.44 -2.06 16.18
N GLU A 6 -2.54 -1.13 16.50
CA GLU A 6 -2.55 0.22 15.92
C GLU A 6 -2.20 0.18 14.43
N ILE A 7 -1.20 -0.61 14.07
CA ILE A 7 -0.80 -0.84 12.67
C ILE A 7 -1.99 -1.38 11.86
N LYS A 8 -2.69 -2.39 12.38
CA LYS A 8 -3.90 -2.94 11.76
C LYS A 8 -4.97 -1.85 11.58
N LYS A 9 -5.30 -1.10 12.63
CA LYS A 9 -6.28 0.00 12.56
C LYS A 9 -5.92 1.02 11.47
N ILE A 10 -4.65 1.40 11.37
CA ILE A 10 -4.16 2.33 10.33
C ILE A 10 -4.30 1.71 8.94
N ALA A 11 -3.93 0.43 8.76
CA ALA A 11 -4.06 -0.26 7.48
C ALA A 11 -5.52 -0.36 7.00
N TYR A 12 -6.45 -0.72 7.88
CA TYR A 12 -7.89 -0.73 7.58
C TYR A 12 -8.43 0.68 7.28
N SER A 13 -7.97 1.69 8.01
CA SER A 13 -8.34 3.09 7.75
C SER A 13 -7.84 3.56 6.38
N ALA A 14 -6.59 3.24 6.03
CA ALA A 14 -6.02 3.52 4.71
C ALA A 14 -6.84 2.87 3.60
N ARG A 15 -7.15 1.57 3.75
CA ARG A 15 -8.02 0.83 2.82
C ARG A 15 -9.37 1.51 2.62
N LYS A 16 -10.08 1.79 3.71
CA LYS A 16 -11.41 2.42 3.68
C LYS A 16 -11.38 3.80 3.01
N LYS A 17 -10.31 4.57 3.18
CA LYS A 17 -10.17 5.89 2.53
C LYS A 17 -10.03 5.80 1.02
N PHE A 18 -9.38 4.75 0.49
CA PHE A 18 -9.40 4.48 -0.95
C PHE A 18 -10.79 4.05 -1.43
N GLU A 19 -11.44 3.12 -0.73
CA GLU A 19 -12.77 2.62 -1.10
C GLU A 19 -13.86 3.70 -1.09
N THR A 20 -13.72 4.71 -0.23
CA THR A 20 -14.70 5.79 -0.05
C THR A 20 -14.30 7.11 -0.72
N ASP A 21 -13.24 7.10 -1.54
CA ASP A 21 -12.71 8.27 -2.24
C ASP A 21 -12.26 9.46 -1.35
N LYS A 22 -12.15 9.24 -0.03
CA LYS A 22 -11.90 10.29 0.99
C LYS A 22 -10.49 10.88 0.99
N ILE A 23 -9.63 10.50 0.05
CA ILE A 23 -8.27 11.02 -0.05
C ILE A 23 -8.23 12.16 -1.07
N PRO A 24 -7.86 13.39 -0.67
CA PRO A 24 -7.71 14.50 -1.61
C PRO A 24 -6.68 14.18 -2.70
N ILE A 25 -7.04 14.43 -3.96
CA ILE A 25 -6.17 14.09 -5.10
C ILE A 25 -4.82 14.81 -5.04
N ASN A 26 -4.79 16.07 -4.57
CA ASN A 26 -3.56 16.83 -4.41
C ASN A 26 -2.61 16.20 -3.37
N LYS A 27 -3.18 15.58 -2.34
CA LYS A 27 -2.39 14.85 -1.33
C LYS A 27 -1.78 13.59 -1.93
N LEU A 28 -2.55 12.79 -2.66
CA LEU A 28 -2.04 11.62 -3.37
C LEU A 28 -0.97 12.00 -4.40
N LYS A 29 -1.20 13.07 -5.16
CA LYS A 29 -0.22 13.62 -6.12
C LYS A 29 1.10 13.97 -5.45
N LYS A 30 1.07 14.75 -4.37
CA LYS A 30 2.28 15.15 -3.64
C LYS A 30 3.05 13.92 -3.14
N LEU A 31 2.35 12.97 -2.51
CA LEU A 31 2.98 11.78 -1.96
C LEU A 31 3.56 10.87 -3.05
N TYR A 32 2.83 10.65 -4.14
CA TYR A 32 3.29 9.77 -5.21
C TYR A 32 4.45 10.37 -5.99
N LEU A 33 4.42 11.67 -6.30
CA LEU A 33 5.53 12.35 -6.99
C LEU A 33 6.83 12.37 -6.16
N ALA A 34 6.72 12.38 -4.83
CA ALA A 34 7.88 12.25 -3.95
C ALA A 34 8.50 10.82 -3.97
N TYR A 35 7.72 9.82 -4.39
CA TYR A 35 8.17 8.43 -4.54
C TYR A 35 8.63 8.12 -5.96
N ASN A 36 7.88 8.54 -6.97
CA ASN A 36 8.13 8.26 -8.38
C ASN A 36 7.76 9.47 -9.24
N LYS A 37 8.74 10.02 -9.98
CA LYS A 37 8.48 11.12 -10.91
C LYS A 37 7.73 10.58 -12.13
N MET A 38 6.59 11.17 -12.44
CA MET A 38 5.73 10.70 -13.53
C MET A 38 5.09 11.89 -14.26
N PRO A 39 5.16 11.94 -15.61
CA PRO A 39 4.39 12.90 -16.40
C PRO A 39 2.89 12.57 -16.32
N ASN A 40 2.01 13.56 -16.46
CA ASN A 40 0.56 13.36 -16.48
C ASN A 40 -0.04 12.69 -15.21
N ILE A 41 0.60 12.87 -14.05
CA ILE A 41 0.16 12.30 -12.76
C ILE A 41 -1.32 12.49 -12.44
N LYS A 42 -1.93 13.62 -12.84
CA LYS A 42 -3.37 13.87 -12.58
C LYS A 42 -4.26 12.83 -13.27
N LYS A 43 -3.97 12.49 -14.53
CA LYS A 43 -4.71 11.47 -15.29
C LYS A 43 -4.51 10.08 -14.66
N PHE A 44 -3.28 9.74 -14.30
CA PHE A 44 -2.96 8.51 -13.59
C PHE A 44 -3.78 8.36 -12.30
N LEU A 45 -3.80 9.37 -11.44
CA LEU A 45 -4.51 9.29 -10.15
C LEU A 45 -6.03 9.18 -10.30
N LEU A 46 -6.62 9.86 -11.30
CA LEU A 46 -8.04 9.75 -11.59
C LEU A 46 -8.41 8.33 -12.06
N GLN A 47 -7.57 7.70 -12.89
CA GLN A 47 -7.77 6.32 -13.31
C GLN A 47 -7.53 5.34 -12.16
N ALA A 48 -6.46 5.52 -11.40
CA ALA A 48 -6.12 4.69 -10.25
C ALA A 48 -7.29 4.64 -9.25
N LYS A 49 -7.87 5.79 -8.87
CA LYS A 49 -9.03 5.82 -7.97
C LYS A 49 -10.20 4.97 -8.46
N LYS A 50 -10.50 4.98 -9.76
CA LYS A 50 -11.61 4.20 -10.35
C LYS A 50 -11.36 2.69 -10.36
N LEU A 51 -10.09 2.28 -10.41
CA LEU A 51 -9.71 0.88 -10.56
C LEU A 51 -9.39 0.20 -9.24
N PHE A 52 -9.41 0.93 -8.12
CA PHE A 52 -9.04 0.39 -6.81
C PHE A 52 -9.87 -0.87 -6.46
N PRO A 53 -9.23 -1.99 -6.02
CA PRO A 53 -7.81 -2.15 -5.66
C PRO A 53 -6.85 -2.49 -6.82
N LYS A 54 -7.37 -2.79 -8.02
CA LYS A 54 -6.58 -3.19 -9.18
C LYS A 54 -5.66 -2.04 -9.64
N LEU A 55 -4.42 -2.38 -9.97
CA LEU A 55 -3.41 -1.42 -10.48
C LEU A 55 -3.10 -0.25 -9.50
N ASN A 56 -3.37 -0.42 -8.21
CA ASN A 56 -3.18 0.62 -7.20
C ASN A 56 -2.09 0.32 -6.17
N CYS A 57 -1.46 -0.86 -6.20
CA CYS A 57 -0.54 -1.32 -5.14
C CYS A 57 0.56 -0.30 -4.80
N GLY A 58 1.16 0.36 -5.79
CA GLY A 58 2.15 1.42 -5.56
C GLY A 58 1.56 2.66 -4.87
N LEU A 59 0.45 3.19 -5.39
CA LEU A 59 -0.20 4.39 -4.85
C LEU A 59 -0.74 4.16 -3.42
N ALA A 60 -1.36 3.01 -3.21
CA ALA A 60 -1.88 2.57 -1.93
C ALA A 60 -0.77 2.44 -0.89
N THR A 61 0.36 1.83 -1.27
CA THR A 61 1.52 1.67 -0.40
C THR A 61 2.17 2.99 -0.02
N VAL A 62 2.25 3.95 -0.95
CA VAL A 62 2.75 5.30 -0.67
C VAL A 62 1.88 6.02 0.37
N TYR A 63 0.56 5.98 0.20
CA TYR A 63 -0.37 6.59 1.15
C TYR A 63 -0.33 5.91 2.52
N LEU A 64 -0.23 4.58 2.54
CA LEU A 64 -0.10 3.79 3.74
C LEU A 64 1.19 4.14 4.52
N LYS A 65 2.33 4.28 3.83
CA LYS A 65 3.59 4.75 4.43
C LYS A 65 3.40 6.12 5.08
N TYR A 66 2.72 7.05 4.40
CA TYR A 66 2.41 8.37 4.96
C TYR A 66 1.57 8.26 6.24
N MET A 67 0.54 7.41 6.27
CA MET A 67 -0.30 7.25 7.46
C MET A 67 0.43 6.60 8.64
N LEU A 68 1.36 5.68 8.37
CA LEU A 68 2.16 5.01 9.41
C LEU A 68 3.36 5.83 9.88
N GLY A 69 3.77 6.84 9.12
CA GLY A 69 4.98 7.63 9.37
C GLY A 69 6.30 6.84 9.25
N SER A 70 6.25 5.58 8.82
CA SER A 70 7.42 4.69 8.77
C SER A 70 7.22 3.55 7.75
N GLY A 71 8.31 2.81 7.49
CA GLY A 71 8.31 1.65 6.59
C GLY A 71 9.03 1.90 5.25
N LYS A 72 9.39 0.80 4.60
CA LYS A 72 10.03 0.77 3.28
C LYS A 72 9.03 0.26 2.25
N ILE A 73 8.86 1.00 1.16
CA ILE A 73 8.10 0.53 0.00
C ILE A 73 8.95 -0.52 -0.70
N VAL A 74 8.42 -1.71 -0.90
CA VAL A 74 9.14 -2.82 -1.54
C VAL A 74 8.35 -3.37 -2.72
N ASN A 75 9.08 -3.71 -3.79
CA ASN A 75 8.56 -4.49 -4.90
C ASN A 75 8.84 -5.97 -4.62
N GLY A 76 7.81 -6.78 -4.69
CA GLY A 76 7.84 -8.21 -4.44
C GLY A 76 6.88 -8.92 -5.38
N LYS A 77 6.38 -10.08 -4.94
CA LYS A 77 5.33 -10.82 -5.65
C LYS A 77 4.16 -11.17 -4.74
N TYR A 78 2.98 -11.30 -5.33
CA TYR A 78 1.81 -11.98 -4.77
C TYR A 78 1.29 -12.99 -5.80
N LYS A 79 1.25 -14.29 -5.46
CA LYS A 79 0.85 -15.38 -6.40
C LYS A 79 1.53 -15.23 -7.78
N ASN A 80 2.86 -15.06 -7.81
CA ASN A 80 3.68 -14.84 -9.02
C ASN A 80 3.49 -13.51 -9.76
N ASN A 81 2.53 -12.67 -9.39
CA ASN A 81 2.35 -11.34 -9.97
C ASN A 81 3.25 -10.31 -9.28
N ASN A 82 3.82 -9.38 -10.06
CA ASN A 82 4.56 -8.25 -9.50
C ASN A 82 3.63 -7.42 -8.61
N HIS A 83 4.08 -7.11 -7.40
CA HIS A 83 3.25 -6.44 -6.42
C HIS A 83 4.06 -5.53 -5.50
N THR A 84 3.49 -4.41 -5.09
CA THR A 84 4.13 -3.45 -4.17
C THR A 84 3.41 -3.46 -2.84
N PHE A 85 4.16 -3.60 -1.74
CA PHE A 85 3.63 -3.57 -0.37
C PHE A 85 4.61 -2.87 0.58
N LEU A 86 4.15 -2.54 1.78
CA LEU A 86 4.95 -1.83 2.77
C LEU A 86 5.67 -2.83 3.68
N LEU A 87 6.99 -2.76 3.77
CA LEU A 87 7.79 -3.51 4.73
C LEU A 87 8.04 -2.66 5.99
N LEU A 88 7.60 -3.16 7.14
CA LEU A 88 7.97 -2.67 8.46
C LEU A 88 9.06 -3.58 9.03
N ALA A 89 10.30 -3.08 9.08
CA ALA A 89 11.38 -3.75 9.80
C ALA A 89 11.46 -3.17 11.21
N ASN A 90 11.22 -3.98 12.24
CA ASN A 90 11.70 -3.70 13.59
C ASN A 90 12.82 -4.67 13.96
N LYS A 91 13.57 -4.35 15.02
CA LYS A 91 14.74 -5.14 15.46
C LYS A 91 14.42 -6.64 15.70
N GLN A 92 13.15 -7.00 15.91
CA GLN A 92 12.74 -8.37 16.22
C GLN A 92 11.91 -9.08 15.12
N ASN A 93 11.34 -8.39 14.12
CA ASN A 93 10.46 -8.98 13.11
C ASN A 93 10.34 -8.11 11.83
N LYS A 94 10.38 -8.77 10.66
CA LYS A 94 10.00 -8.18 9.36
C LYS A 94 8.52 -8.43 9.11
N LEU A 95 7.70 -7.39 9.23
CA LEU A 95 6.27 -7.42 8.90
C LEU A 95 6.02 -6.73 7.57
N ILE A 96 5.05 -7.20 6.81
CA ILE A 96 4.52 -6.52 5.63
C ILE A 96 3.09 -6.06 5.88
N ILE A 97 2.72 -4.99 5.18
CA ILE A 97 1.36 -4.49 5.11
C ILE A 97 0.97 -4.33 3.66
N ASP A 98 -0.17 -4.93 3.31
CA ASP A 98 -0.71 -4.92 1.95
C ASP A 98 -2.21 -4.68 2.02
N ILE A 99 -2.68 -3.62 1.37
CA ILE A 99 -4.09 -3.23 1.34
C ILE A 99 -4.71 -3.39 -0.05
N THR A 100 -4.04 -4.17 -0.92
CA THR A 100 -4.41 -4.37 -2.33
C THR A 100 -4.24 -5.81 -2.80
N ALA A 101 -3.93 -6.77 -1.91
CA ALA A 101 -3.75 -8.17 -2.28
C ALA A 101 -5.01 -8.81 -2.90
N ASP A 102 -6.19 -8.28 -2.56
CA ASP A 102 -7.47 -8.69 -3.13
C ASP A 102 -7.62 -8.43 -4.63
N GLN A 103 -6.73 -7.64 -5.25
CA GLN A 103 -6.64 -7.55 -6.71
C GLN A 103 -6.25 -8.89 -7.37
N TYR A 104 -5.67 -9.82 -6.59
CA TYR A 104 -5.27 -11.18 -6.97
C TYR A 104 -5.95 -12.24 -6.08
N GLU A 105 -7.16 -11.95 -5.59
CA GLU A 105 -7.95 -12.82 -4.68
C GLU A 105 -7.32 -13.02 -3.30
N GLY A 106 -6.42 -12.13 -2.88
CA GLY A 106 -5.91 -12.09 -1.52
C GLY A 106 -6.86 -11.41 -0.52
N PRO A 107 -6.44 -11.25 0.75
CA PRO A 107 -7.21 -10.49 1.72
C PRO A 107 -7.20 -9.00 1.36
N LYS A 108 -8.31 -8.30 1.67
CA LYS A 108 -8.40 -6.84 1.49
C LYS A 108 -7.32 -6.06 2.24
N VAL A 109 -6.94 -6.58 3.42
CA VAL A 109 -5.89 -6.03 4.27
C VAL A 109 -5.11 -7.20 4.86
N TYR A 110 -3.79 -7.18 4.66
CA TYR A 110 -2.85 -8.08 5.29
C TYR A 110 -1.88 -7.28 6.16
N VAL A 111 -1.66 -7.75 7.39
CA VAL A 111 -0.62 -7.26 8.30
C VAL A 111 0.00 -8.47 8.97
N GLY A 112 1.24 -8.81 8.61
CA GLY A 112 1.86 -10.03 9.10
C GLY A 112 3.27 -10.24 8.57
N ARG A 113 3.91 -11.35 8.97
CA ARG A 113 5.23 -11.73 8.45
C ARG A 113 5.15 -12.03 6.95
N ILE A 114 6.24 -11.80 6.23
CA ILE A 114 6.29 -12.25 4.84
C ILE A 114 6.27 -13.79 4.78
N LYS A 115 5.29 -14.32 4.06
CA LYS A 115 5.13 -15.75 3.79
C LYS A 115 4.38 -15.93 2.47
N LYS A 116 4.51 -17.08 1.82
CA LYS A 116 3.72 -17.40 0.62
C LYS A 116 2.23 -17.10 0.88
N PRO A 117 1.51 -16.47 -0.07
CA PRO A 117 1.92 -16.17 -1.45
C PRO A 117 2.73 -14.87 -1.64
N TRP A 118 3.09 -14.15 -0.57
CA TRP A 118 3.99 -12.99 -0.64
C TRP A 118 5.45 -13.42 -0.67
N SER A 119 6.25 -12.78 -1.52
CA SER A 119 7.71 -12.92 -1.54
C SER A 119 8.40 -11.60 -1.91
N LEU A 120 9.65 -11.42 -1.49
CA LEU A 120 10.49 -10.36 -2.03
C LEU A 120 11.07 -10.80 -3.38
N LEU A 121 11.38 -9.83 -4.24
CA LEU A 121 12.24 -10.02 -5.40
C LEU A 121 13.71 -10.02 -4.96
#